data_AF-A0A1G8TCF7-F1
#
_entry.id   AF-A0A1G8TCF7-F1
#
_cell.length_a   1.000
_cell.length_b   1.000
_cell.length_c   1.000
_cell.angle_alpha   90.00
_cell.angle_beta   90.00
_cell.angle_gamma   90.00
#
_symmetry.space_group_name_H-M   'P 1'
#
loop_
_entity.id
_entity.type
_entity.pdbx_description
1 polymer ?
#
loop_
_entity_poly.entity_id
_entity_poly.type
_entity_poly.pdbx_seq_one_letter_code
_entity_poly.pdbx_strand_id
1 'polypeptide(L)' 'MSRRDWYDRRIDKRVALQIAEEQGIVADSTSYRADLVERITSGAITLRQGQEELRKVIRDAKKNGKKTRSQIWRSA' A
#
# COMPACT_ATOMS: atom_id res chain seq x y z
N MET A 1 -20.26 0.34 -22.08
CA MET A 1 -19.61 0.07 -20.78
C MET A 1 -20.70 0.12 -19.72
N SER A 2 -21.11 -1.04 -19.20
CA SER A 2 -22.23 -1.12 -18.26
C SER A 2 -21.81 -0.57 -16.89
N ARG A 3 -22.77 -0.05 -16.10
CA ARG A 3 -22.51 0.32 -14.70
C ARG A 3 -22.05 -0.87 -13.83
N ARG A 4 -22.24 -2.12 -14.27
CA ARG A 4 -21.71 -3.30 -13.59
C ARG A 4 -20.20 -3.48 -13.83
N ASP A 5 -19.74 -3.31 -15.07
CA ASP A 5 -18.34 -3.52 -15.47
C ASP A 5 -17.31 -2.70 -14.67
N TRP A 6 -17.62 -1.44 -14.33
CA TRP A 6 -16.67 -0.59 -13.59
C TRP A 6 -16.65 -0.90 -12.09
N TYR A 7 -17.79 -1.31 -11.53
CA TYR A 7 -17.90 -1.65 -10.12
C TYR A 7 -17.21 -2.98 -9.84
N ASP A 8 -17.49 -3.99 -10.66
CA ASP A 8 -16.89 -5.33 -10.52
C ASP A 8 -15.36 -5.26 -10.65
N ARG A 9 -14.84 -4.51 -11.64
CA ARG A 9 -13.40 -4.25 -11.77
C ARG A 9 -12.79 -3.57 -10.53
N ARG A 10 -13.56 -2.72 -9.84
CA ARG A 10 -13.09 -2.08 -8.61
C ARG A 10 -13.05 -3.06 -7.44
N ILE A 11 -14.01 -4.00 -7.38
CA ILE A 11 -14.00 -5.09 -6.40
C ILE A 11 -12.79 -6.00 -6.64
N ASP A 12 -12.53 -6.41 -7.89
CA ASP A 12 -11.39 -7.26 -8.24
C ASP A 12 -10.06 -6.62 -7.82
N LYS A 13 -9.89 -5.32 -8.07
CA LYS A 13 -8.71 -4.56 -7.61
C LYS A 13 -8.54 -4.55 -6.09
N ARG A 14 -9.64 -4.46 -5.33
CA ARG A 14 -9.59 -4.52 -3.86
C ARG A 14 -9.21 -5.90 -3.38
N VAL A 15 -9.77 -6.95 -3.98
CA VAL A 15 -9.46 -8.35 -3.67
C VAL A 15 -7.99 -8.65 -3.98
N ALA A 16 -7.50 -8.28 -5.16
CA ALA A 16 -6.10 -8.46 -5.55
C ALA A 16 -5.14 -7.73 -4.59
N LEU A 17 -5.50 -6.52 -4.15
CA LEU A 17 -4.72 -5.79 -3.17
C LEU A 17 -4.70 -6.49 -1.81
N GLN A 18 -5.84 -6.97 -1.32
CA GLN A 18 -5.94 -7.71 -0.07
C GLN A 18 -5.08 -8.98 -0.10
N ILE A 19 -5.21 -9.79 -1.15
CA ILE A 19 -4.41 -11.01 -1.34
C ILE A 19 -2.91 -10.68 -1.34
N ALA A 20 -2.50 -9.63 -2.04
CA ALA A 20 -1.10 -9.21 -2.07
C ALA A 20 -0.58 -8.77 -0.69
N GLU A 21 -1.43 -8.14 0.14
CA GLU A 21 -1.06 -7.79 1.52
C GLU A 21 -0.93 -9.03 2.41
N GLU A 22 -1.87 -9.97 2.31
CA GLU A 22 -1.83 -11.24 3.04
C GLU A 22 -0.59 -12.08 2.65
N GLN A 23 -0.17 -12.02 1.40
CA GLN A 23 1.06 -12.67 0.90
C GLN A 23 2.35 -11.93 1.30
N GLY A 24 2.28 -10.76 1.93
CA GLY A 24 3.45 -9.99 2.36
C GLY A 24 4.28 -9.36 1.23
N ILE A 25 3.76 -9.37 0.00
CA ILE A 25 4.45 -8.86 -1.19
C ILE A 25 4.28 -7.34 -1.38
N VAL A 26 3.45 -6.69 -0.56
CA VAL A 26 3.22 -5.25 -0.59
C VAL A 26 4.19 -4.54 0.36
N ALA A 27 5.01 -3.63 -0.17
CA ALA A 27 6.00 -2.88 0.61
C ALA A 27 5.36 -1.85 1.53
N ASP A 28 4.41 -1.05 1.01
CA ASP A 28 3.71 0.02 1.72
C ASP A 28 2.32 -0.42 2.19
N SER A 29 2.25 -1.59 2.84
CA SER A 29 1.00 -2.24 3.25
C SER A 29 0.15 -1.38 4.18
N THR A 30 -1.13 -1.73 4.33
CA THR A 30 -2.04 -1.10 5.31
C THR A 30 -1.43 -1.16 6.71
N SER A 31 -0.91 -2.31 7.12
CA SER A 31 -0.26 -2.48 8.43
C SER A 31 0.95 -1.58 8.61
N TYR A 32 1.83 -1.47 7.61
CA TYR A 32 3.00 -0.60 7.66
C TYR A 32 2.61 0.88 7.77
N ARG A 33 1.57 1.30 7.02
CA ARG A 33 1.05 2.68 7.11
C ARG A 33 0.40 2.96 8.46
N ALA A 34 -0.29 1.98 9.05
CA ALA A 34 -0.88 2.11 10.38
C ALA A 34 0.19 2.31 11.45
N ASP A 35 1.27 1.52 11.42
CA ASP A 35 2.43 1.69 12.32
C ASP A 35 3.06 3.08 12.20
N LEU A 36 3.25 3.58 10.97
CA LEU A 36 3.74 4.95 10.77
C LEU A 36 2.81 5.99 11.38
N VAL A 37 1.50 5.84 11.20
CA VAL A 37 0.51 6.77 11.79
C VAL A 37 0.56 6.70 13.31
N GLU A 38 0.64 5.51 13.90
CA GLU A 38 0.74 5.32 15.35
C GLU A 38 1.99 6.02 15.92
N ARG A 39 3.15 5.84 15.27
CA ARG A 39 4.41 6.51 15.62
C ARG A 39 4.33 8.03 15.47
N ILE A 40 3.55 8.54 14.52
CA ILE A 40 3.30 9.99 14.37
C ILE A 40 2.39 10.48 15.51
N THR A 41 1.29 9.78 15.78
CA THR A 41 0.30 10.20 16.79
C THR A 41 0.83 10.12 18.22
N SER A 42 1.75 9.19 18.48
CA SER A 42 2.46 9.09 19.76
C SER A 42 3.56 10.14 19.93
N GLY A 43 3.88 10.91 18.89
CA GLY A 43 4.96 11.88 18.89
C GLY A 43 6.36 11.26 18.76
N ALA A 44 6.48 9.95 18.55
CA ALA A 44 7.77 9.27 18.37
C ALA A 44 8.49 9.72 17.09
N ILE A 45 7.74 10.07 16.05
CA ILE A 45 8.25 10.69 14.83
C ILE A 45 7.38 11.87 14.41
N THR A 46 7.97 12.81 13.69
CA THR A 46 7.22 13.88 13.02
C THR A 46 6.50 13.36 11.78
N LEU A 47 5.46 14.06 11.34
CA LEU A 47 4.78 13.78 10.06
C LEU A 47 5.76 13.74 8.88
N ARG A 48 6.74 14.66 8.86
CA ARG A 48 7.77 14.71 7.80
C ARG A 48 8.61 13.43 7.79
N GLN A 49 9.08 12.98 8.95
CA GLN A 49 9.87 11.75 9.06
C GLN A 49 9.06 10.53 8.61
N GLY A 50 7.78 10.43 9.01
CA GLY A 50 6.92 9.33 8.55
C GLY A 50 6.70 9.35 7.02
N GLN A 51 6.55 10.54 6.41
CA GLN A 51 6.47 10.66 4.96
C GLN A 51 7.78 10.26 4.25
N GLU A 52 8.94 10.62 4.81
CA GLU A 52 10.25 10.22 4.29
C GLU A 52 10.47 8.71 4.38
N GLU A 53 10.11 8.09 5.50
CA GLU A 53 10.13 6.63 5.68
C GLU A 53 9.24 5.94 4.64
N LEU A 54 7.99 6.39 4.48
CA LEU A 54 7.08 5.85 3.47
C LEU A 54 7.63 5.97 2.05
N ARG A 55 8.22 7.12 1.70
CA ARG A 55 8.86 7.34 0.37
C ARG A 55 10.04 6.40 0.16
N LYS A 56 10.86 6.17 1.20
CA LYS A 56 11.99 5.26 1.13
C LYS A 56 11.53 3.83 0.87
N VAL A 57 10.55 3.33 1.62
CA VAL A 57 9.99 1.98 1.43
C VAL A 57 9.39 1.80 0.04
N ILE A 58 8.66 2.80 -0.46
CA ILE A 58 8.10 2.77 -1.82
C ILE A 58 9.22 2.70 -2.88
N ARG A 59 10.29 3.48 -2.70
CA ARG A 59 11.44 3.50 -3.63
C ARG A 59 12.19 2.16 -3.62
N ASP A 60 12.37 1.58 -2.45
CA ASP A 60 13.13 0.34 -2.27
C ASP A 60 12.29 -0.93 -2.53
N ALA A 61 10.98 -0.79 -2.76
CA ALA A 61 10.06 -1.91 -2.98
C ALA A 61 10.58 -2.89 -4.05
N LYS A 62 10.92 -2.37 -5.24
CA LYS A 62 11.45 -3.18 -6.35
C LYS A 62 12.77 -3.87 -5.99
N LYS A 63 13.66 -3.16 -5.29
CA LYS A 63 14.96 -3.70 -4.85
C LYS A 63 14.77 -4.87 -3.87
N ASN A 64 13.73 -4.79 -3.04
CA ASN A 64 13.40 -5.82 -2.05
C ASN A 64 12.46 -6.91 -2.60
N GLY A 65 12.25 -7.00 -3.91
CA GLY A 65 11.36 -7.98 -4.52
C GLY A 65 9.87 -7.79 -4.21
N LYS A 66 9.48 -6.62 -3.69
CA LYS A 66 8.11 -6.26 -3.33
C LYS A 66 7.49 -5.33 -4.36
N LYS A 67 6.15 -5.21 -4.31
CA LYS A 67 5.37 -4.26 -5.10
C LYS A 67 4.76 -3.19 -4.19
N THR A 68 4.44 -2.04 -4.74
CA THR A 68 3.67 -1.02 -4.02
C THR A 68 2.18 -1.27 -4.15
N ARG A 69 1.37 -0.76 -3.20
CA ARG A 69 -0.11 -0.79 -3.30
C ARG A 69 -0.60 -0.21 -4.62
N SER A 70 0.02 0.87 -5.08
CA SER A 70 -0.33 1.54 -6.34
C SER A 70 0.04 0.73 -7.58
N GLN A 71 1.07 -0.12 -7.52
CA GLN A 71 1.39 -1.05 -8.60
C GLN A 71 0.37 -2.19 -8.64
N ILE A 72 0.06 -2.80 -7.50
CA ILE A 72 -0.97 -3.86 -7.42
C ILE A 72 -2.31 -3.35 -7.95
N TRP A 73 -2.75 -2.17 -7.49
CA TRP A 73 -4.02 -1.57 -7.93
C TRP A 73 -4.11 -1.29 -9.44
N ARG A 74 -2.98 -0.97 -10.08
CA ARG A 74 -2.91 -0.70 -11.51
C ARG A 74 -2.80 -1.96 -12.35
N SER A 75 -2.23 -3.04 -11.81
CA SER A 75 -2.03 -4.32 -12.51
C SER A 75 -3.20 -5.30 -12.40
N ALA A 76 -4.09 -5.10 -11.42
CA ALA A 76 -5.37 -5.80 -11.31
C ALA A 76 -6.43 -5.12 -12.20
#